data_AF-A0A3N5LMY0-F1
#
_entry.id   AF-A0A3N5LMY0-F1
#
_cell.length_a   1.000
_cell.length_b   1.000
_cell.length_c   1.000
_cell.angle_alpha   90.00
_cell.angle_beta   90.00
_cell.angle_gamma   90.00
#
_symmetry.space_group_name_H-M   'P 1'
#
loop_
_entity.id
_entity.type
_entity.pdbx_description
1 polymer ?
#
loop_
_entity_poly.entity_id
_entity_poly.type
_entity_poly.pdbx_seq_one_letter_code
_entity_poly.pdbx_strand_id
1 'polypeptide(L)'
;NTGERRGEEVVQLYTQDEVASIPRPVKDLKGFKRIGLDPGESCSLVFRLPVNQLAFYDQDLCLVVEAGQIQVMIGSSSEDIRLAGSFEIGGEAKQAIARRVFICPVEVVMEA
;
A
#
# COMPACT_ATOMS: atom_id res chain seq x y z
N ASN A 1 8.85 19.37 -2.28
CA ASN A 1 9.94 19.43 -3.27
C ASN A 1 11.03 20.32 -2.71
N THR A 2 12.13 19.72 -2.29
CA THR A 2 13.26 20.44 -1.66
C THR A 2 14.30 20.93 -2.69
N GLY A 3 14.07 20.72 -3.99
CA GLY A 3 14.93 21.18 -5.06
C GLY A 3 14.57 22.57 -5.59
N GLU A 4 15.35 23.08 -6.54
CA GLU A 4 15.20 24.42 -7.12
C GLU A 4 14.30 24.45 -8.37
N ARG A 5 13.79 23.31 -8.81
CA ARG A 5 12.97 23.19 -10.03
C ARG A 5 11.68 22.45 -9.75
N ARG A 6 10.62 22.81 -10.47
CA ARG A 6 9.38 22.04 -10.50
C ARG A 6 9.69 20.61 -10.90
N GLY A 7 9.15 19.66 -10.15
CA GLY A 7 9.38 18.24 -10.35
C GLY A 7 8.11 17.44 -10.10
N GLU A 8 8.14 16.20 -10.57
CA GLU A 8 7.10 15.23 -10.27
C GLU A 8 7.70 14.03 -9.54
N GLU A 9 6.93 13.48 -8.62
CA GLU A 9 7.30 12.32 -7.80
C GLU A 9 6.20 11.27 -7.93
N VAL A 10 6.59 9.99 -8.00
CA VAL A 10 5.65 8.85 -8.00
C VAL A 10 5.78 8.09 -6.70
N VAL A 11 4.92 8.43 -5.75
CA VAL A 11 4.89 7.79 -4.42
C VAL A 11 4.17 6.45 -4.54
N GLN A 12 4.80 5.37 -4.06
CA GLN A 12 4.33 4.00 -4.17
C GLN A 12 4.07 3.39 -2.79
N LEU A 13 2.92 2.73 -2.62
CA LEU A 13 2.54 1.97 -1.44
C LEU A 13 2.71 0.47 -1.71
N TYR A 14 3.54 -0.18 -0.91
CA TYR A 14 3.72 -1.62 -0.88
C TYR A 14 3.23 -2.21 0.44
N THR A 15 2.84 -3.48 0.39
CA THR A 15 2.57 -4.28 1.59
C THR A 15 3.39 -5.55 1.60
N GLN A 16 3.70 -6.03 2.79
CA GLN A 16 4.24 -7.36 3.03
C GLN A 16 3.38 -8.07 4.07
N ASP A 17 3.09 -9.33 3.78
CA ASP A 17 2.31 -10.22 4.62
C ASP A 17 3.30 -11.24 5.19
N GLU A 18 3.74 -11.04 6.44
CA GLU A 18 4.90 -11.77 7.02
C GLU A 18 4.57 -13.22 7.33
N VAL A 19 3.33 -13.48 7.76
CA VAL A 19 2.88 -14.78 8.23
C VAL A 19 1.57 -15.11 7.53
N ALA A 20 1.69 -15.46 6.25
CA ALA A 20 0.58 -15.97 5.46
C ALA A 20 0.65 -17.50 5.34
N SER A 21 -0.50 -18.15 5.16
CA SER A 21 -0.58 -19.61 4.94
C SER A 21 0.12 -20.11 3.68
N ILE A 22 0.43 -19.21 2.74
CA ILE A 22 1.20 -19.48 1.53
C ILE A 22 2.31 -18.45 1.35
N PRO A 23 3.39 -18.76 0.60
CA PRO A 23 4.43 -17.77 0.30
C PRO A 23 3.86 -16.54 -0.43
N ARG A 24 4.23 -15.35 0.05
CA ARG A 24 3.79 -14.05 -0.48
C ARG A 24 5.01 -13.26 -0.96
N PRO A 25 4.84 -12.35 -1.95
CA PRO A 25 5.91 -11.43 -2.32
C PRO A 25 6.37 -10.60 -1.12
N VAL A 26 7.69 -10.35 -1.04
CA VAL A 26 8.27 -9.47 -0.02
C VAL A 26 7.75 -8.04 -0.15
N LYS A 27 7.42 -7.59 -1.38
CA LYS A 27 6.79 -6.29 -1.66
C LYS A 27 5.70 -6.48 -2.71
N ASP A 28 4.44 -6.26 -2.31
CA ASP A 28 3.28 -6.26 -3.22
C ASP A 28 2.74 -4.83 -3.36
N LEU A 29 2.74 -4.29 -4.59
CA LEU A 29 2.30 -2.92 -4.87
C LEU A 29 0.78 -2.81 -4.72
N LYS A 30 0.31 -1.93 -3.83
CA LYS A 30 -1.12 -1.71 -3.57
C LYS A 30 -1.65 -0.39 -4.11
N GLY A 31 -0.78 0.60 -4.27
CA GLY A 31 -1.20 1.89 -4.81
C GLY A 31 -0.01 2.73 -5.21
N PHE A 32 -0.24 3.71 -6.06
CA PHE A 32 0.74 4.72 -6.38
C PHE A 32 0.04 6.03 -6.73
N LYS A 33 0.75 7.15 -6.57
CA LYS A 33 0.27 8.46 -6.97
C LYS A 33 1.41 9.29 -7.52
N ARG A 34 1.24 9.78 -8.74
CA ARG A 34 2.08 10.83 -9.32
C ARG A 34 1.58 12.19 -8.84
N ILE A 35 2.48 13.00 -8.31
CA ILE A 35 2.23 14.38 -7.87
C ILE A 35 3.26 15.31 -8.50
N GLY A 36 2.85 16.53 -8.82
CA GLY A 36 3.77 17.61 -9.21
C GLY A 36 3.85 18.64 -8.10
N LEU A 37 5.05 19.11 -7.80
CA LEU A 37 5.31 20.11 -6.76
C LEU A 37 6.31 21.14 -7.27
N ASP A 38 5.99 22.42 -7.07
CA ASP A 38 6.93 23.52 -7.27
C ASP A 38 8.00 23.55 -6.17
N PRO A 39 9.13 24.25 -6.38
CA PRO A 39 10.18 24.39 -5.36
C PRO A 39 9.61 24.89 -4.03
N GLY A 40 9.90 24.18 -2.94
CA GLY A 40 9.42 24.50 -1.60
C GLY A 40 8.04 23.95 -1.24
N GLU A 41 7.23 23.51 -2.21
CA GLU A 41 5.88 22.99 -1.92
C GLU A 41 5.92 21.60 -1.28
N SER A 42 5.00 21.31 -0.38
CA SER A 42 4.74 19.98 0.17
C SER A 42 3.26 19.61 0.03
N CYS A 43 2.99 18.32 0.08
CA CYS A 43 1.63 17.82 0.16
C CYS A 43 1.61 16.52 0.98
N SER A 44 0.45 16.25 1.56
CA SER A 44 0.14 15.03 2.26
C SER A 44 -0.64 14.09 1.33
N LEU A 45 -0.27 12.81 1.32
CA LEU A 45 -0.96 11.75 0.58
C LEU A 45 -1.67 10.81 1.55
N VAL A 46 -2.95 10.52 1.27
CA VAL A 46 -3.73 9.55 2.03
C VAL A 46 -4.13 8.39 1.13
N PHE A 47 -3.47 7.24 1.33
CA PHE A 47 -3.81 5.99 0.68
C PHE A 47 -4.92 5.28 1.47
N ARG A 48 -6.08 5.07 0.86
CA ARG A 48 -7.18 4.31 1.44
C ARG A 48 -7.07 2.85 1.02
N LEU A 49 -6.29 2.06 1.75
CA LEU A 49 -6.07 0.64 1.44
C LEU A 49 -7.28 -0.21 1.86
N PRO A 50 -8.10 -0.74 0.93
CA PRO A 50 -9.21 -1.61 1.29
C PRO A 50 -8.67 -2.98 1.72
N VAL A 51 -9.18 -3.54 2.81
CA VAL A 51 -8.73 -4.85 3.32
C VAL A 51 -8.85 -5.96 2.26
N ASN A 52 -9.91 -5.94 1.46
CA ASN A 52 -10.10 -6.93 0.39
C ASN A 52 -9.09 -6.83 -0.77
N GLN A 53 -8.26 -5.77 -0.85
CA GLN A 53 -7.14 -5.70 -1.80
C GLN A 53 -5.92 -6.52 -1.33
N LEU A 54 -5.88 -6.86 -0.04
CA LEU A 54 -4.90 -7.76 0.58
C LEU A 54 -5.25 -9.23 0.34
N ALA A 55 -6.48 -9.50 -0.09
CA ALA A 55 -6.96 -10.84 -0.36
C ALA A 55 -6.11 -11.58 -1.39
N PHE A 56 -5.99 -12.89 -1.20
CA PHE A 56 -5.24 -13.79 -2.06
C PHE A 56 -5.95 -15.13 -2.20
N TYR A 57 -5.54 -15.91 -3.19
CA TYR A 57 -6.05 -17.27 -3.37
C TYR A 57 -5.24 -18.23 -2.52
N ASP A 58 -5.91 -18.95 -1.64
CA ASP A 58 -5.31 -20.01 -0.83
C ASP A 58 -5.08 -21.30 -1.65
N GLN A 59 -4.69 -22.38 -0.96
CA GLN A 59 -4.45 -23.70 -1.56
C GLN A 59 -5.71 -24.33 -2.18
N ASP A 60 -6.90 -23.93 -1.72
CA ASP A 60 -8.20 -24.41 -2.20
C ASP A 60 -8.78 -23.50 -3.30
N LEU A 61 -7.99 -22.53 -3.79
CA LEU A 61 -8.39 -21.51 -4.77
C LEU A 61 -9.56 -20.64 -4.30
N CYS A 62 -9.71 -20.49 -2.99
CA CYS A 62 -10.66 -19.56 -2.40
C CYS A 62 -9.98 -18.20 -2.19
N LEU A 63 -10.65 -17.13 -2.61
CA LEU A 63 -10.18 -15.76 -2.36
C LEU A 63 -10.44 -15.41 -0.90
N VAL A 64 -9.38 -15.20 -0.12
CA VAL A 64 -9.45 -15.02 1.33
C VAL A 64 -8.56 -13.89 1.81
N VAL A 65 -8.88 -13.37 2.99
CA VAL A 65 -7.98 -12.53 3.81
C VAL A 65 -7.75 -13.29 5.11
N GLU A 66 -6.51 -13.29 5.58
CA GLU A 66 -6.12 -13.90 6.85
C GLU A 66 -5.90 -12.80 7.90
N ALA A 67 -6.22 -13.10 9.15
CA ALA A 67 -5.85 -12.25 10.27
C ALA A 67 -4.34 -12.32 10.50
N GLY A 68 -3.74 -11.19 10.88
CA GLY A 68 -2.30 -11.12 11.10
C GLY A 68 -1.70 -9.75 10.84
N GLN A 69 -0.38 -9.66 11.04
CA GLN A 69 0.37 -8.43 10.87
C GLN A 69 0.73 -8.19 9.40
N ILE A 70 0.43 -6.98 8.92
CA ILE A 70 0.79 -6.51 7.59
C ILE A 70 1.78 -5.37 7.75
N GLN A 71 2.95 -5.49 7.13
CA GLN A 71 3.83 -4.34 6.95
C GLN A 71 3.34 -3.47 5.79
N VAL A 72 3.46 -2.16 5.95
CA VAL A 72 3.24 -1.16 4.91
C VAL A 72 4.52 -0.39 4.67
N MET A 73 4.81 -0.10 3.41
CA MET A 73 6.02 0.59 2.99
C MET A 73 5.67 1.65 1.96
N ILE A 74 6.19 2.86 2.13
CA ILE A 74 6.10 3.95 1.16
C ILE A 74 7.48 4.21 0.57
N GLY A 75 7.57 4.24 -0.75
CA GLY A 75 8.83 4.46 -1.46
C GLY A 75 8.67 5.21 -2.78
N SER A 76 9.80 5.63 -3.33
CA SER A 76 9.91 6.17 -4.70
C SER A 76 10.17 5.05 -5.72
N SER A 77 10.54 3.86 -5.25
CA SER A 77 10.59 2.62 -6.04
C SER A 77 10.51 1.43 -5.09
N SER A 78 10.46 0.21 -5.62
CA SER A 78 10.55 -1.01 -4.81
C SER A 78 11.89 -1.16 -4.10
N GLU A 79 12.94 -0.47 -4.55
CA GLU A 79 14.29 -0.50 -3.95
C GLU A 79 14.59 0.71 -3.06
N ASP A 80 13.82 1.79 -3.18
CA ASP A 80 13.95 3.03 -2.41
C ASP A 80 12.71 3.23 -1.51
N ILE A 81 12.69 2.52 -0.38
CA ILE A 81 11.65 2.63 0.66
C ILE A 81 12.08 3.69 1.67
N ARG A 82 11.21 4.68 1.89
CA ARG A 82 11.50 5.86 2.72
C ARG A 82 10.69 5.92 4.01
N LEU A 83 9.51 5.29 4.04
CA LEU A 83 8.71 5.13 5.25
C LEU A 83 8.24 3.67 5.37
N ALA A 84 8.18 3.16 6.59
CA ALA A 84 7.64 1.86 6.90
C ALA A 84 6.78 1.92 8.16
N GLY A 85 5.81 1.01 8.24
CA GLY A 85 4.96 0.83 9.40
C GLY A 85 4.26 -0.52 9.32
N SER A 86 3.33 -0.78 10.24
CA SER A 86 2.53 -1.99 10.20
C SER A 86 1.16 -1.79 10.83
N PHE A 87 0.21 -2.64 10.47
CA PHE A 87 -1.07 -2.77 11.14
C PHE A 87 -1.44 -4.24 11.26
N GLU A 88 -2.44 -4.54 12.09
CA GLU A 88 -2.96 -5.89 12.28
C GLU A 88 -4.37 -5.99 11.68
N ILE A 89 -4.61 -7.05 10.89
CA ILE A 89 -5.95 -7.46 10.50
C ILE A 89 -6.49 -8.33 11.64
N GLY A 90 -7.44 -7.81 12.40
CA GLY A 90 -8.14 -8.58 13.42
C GLY A 90 -9.34 -9.36 12.86
N GLY A 91 -10.00 -10.13 13.72
CA GLY A 91 -11.21 -10.89 13.39
C GLY A 91 -10.96 -12.39 13.33
N GLU A 92 -11.70 -13.08 12.45
CA GLU A 92 -11.51 -14.51 12.21
C GLU A 92 -10.15 -14.78 11.54
N ALA A 93 -9.54 -15.93 11.84
CA ALA A 93 -8.22 -16.28 11.30
C ALA A 93 -8.17 -16.25 9.77
N LYS A 94 -9.28 -16.57 9.11
CA LYS A 94 -9.41 -16.62 7.65
C LYS A 94 -10.84 -16.29 7.25
N GLN A 95 -11.01 -15.30 6.39
CA GLN A 95 -12.31 -14.84 5.92
C GLN A 95 -12.39 -14.89 4.39
N ALA A 96 -13.45 -15.50 3.86
CA ALA A 96 -13.73 -15.52 2.43
C ALA A 96 -14.14 -14.13 1.91
N ILE A 97 -13.58 -13.75 0.77
CA ILE A 97 -13.86 -12.49 0.10
C ILE A 97 -14.53 -12.78 -1.25
N ALA A 98 -15.72 -12.21 -1.46
CA ALA A 98 -16.47 -12.43 -2.71
C ALA A 98 -15.79 -11.83 -3.94
N ARG A 99 -15.11 -10.68 -3.78
CA ARG A 99 -14.41 -10.00 -4.87
C ARG A 99 -13.24 -9.16 -4.36
N ARG A 100 -12.09 -9.27 -5.03
CA ARG A 100 -10.92 -8.42 -4.80
C ARG A 100 -11.09 -7.04 -5.44
N VAL A 101 -10.71 -6.01 -4.69
CA VAL A 101 -10.51 -4.65 -5.23
C VAL A 101 -9.05 -4.50 -5.64
N PHE A 102 -8.80 -3.79 -6.73
CA PHE A 102 -7.44 -3.55 -7.26
C PHE A 102 -7.00 -2.09 -7.17
N ILE A 103 -7.92 -1.19 -6.82
CA ILE A 103 -7.66 0.24 -6.71
C ILE A 103 -7.57 0.61 -5.24
N CYS A 104 -6.45 1.22 -4.86
CA CYS A 104 -6.32 1.95 -3.62
C CYS A 104 -6.54 3.44 -3.92
N PRO A 105 -7.69 4.03 -3.54
CA PRO A 105 -7.91 5.46 -3.71
C PRO A 105 -6.85 6.27 -2.98
N VAL A 106 -6.37 7.34 -3.62
CA VAL A 106 -5.35 8.22 -3.05
C VAL A 106 -5.84 9.67 -3.09
N GLU A 107 -5.92 10.28 -1.92
CA GLU A 107 -6.21 11.70 -1.75
C GLU A 107 -4.91 12.49 -1.65
N VAL A 108 -4.88 13.67 -2.26
CA VAL A 108 -3.75 14.61 -2.20
C VAL A 108 -4.24 15.86 -1.50
N VAL A 109 -3.59 16.21 -0.40
CA VAL A 109 -3.87 17.42 0.38
C VAL A 109 -2.65 18.31 0.28
N MET A 110 -2.77 19.44 -0.42
CA MET A 110 -1.68 20.42 -0.48
C MET A 110 -1.47 21.04 0.89
N GLU A 111 -0.22 21.17 1.31
CA GLU A 111 0.13 21.93 2.51
C GLU A 111 0.29 23.40 2.12
N ALA A 112 -0.19 24.30 3.01
CA ALA A 112 -0.17 25.74 2.81
C ALA A 112 1.15 26.37 3.26
#